data_AF-A0A6A7M0T5-F1
#
_entry.id   AF-A0A6A7M0T5-F1
#
_cell.length_a   1.000
_cell.length_b   1.000
_cell.length_c   1.000
_cell.angle_alpha   90.00
_cell.angle_beta   90.00
_cell.angle_gamma   90.00
#
_symmetry.space_group_name_H-M   'P 1'
#
loop_
_entity.id
_entity.type
_entity.pdbx_description
1 polymer ?
#
loop_
_entity_poly.entity_id
_entity_poly.type
_entity_poly.pdbx_seq_one_letter_code
_entity_poly.pdbx_strand_id
1 'polypeptide(L)'
;MATGSDWRAFWAADVERVRGDIFAADQPAAEAAYRASLAVARRQKAGLFMCTAATSLGRLLGSSGRRHEGRELLAESLAQLRGGDEFPVVRQARQMMDELAG
;
A
#
# COMPACT_ATOMS: atom_id res chain seq x y z
N MET A 1 -14.12 28.95 8.14
CA MET A 1 -14.96 27.75 7.97
C MET A 1 -14.26 26.84 6.98
N ALA A 2 -13.65 25.75 7.43
CA ALA A 2 -13.07 24.75 6.53
C ALA A 2 -14.23 24.07 5.79
N THR A 3 -14.29 24.27 4.48
CA THR A 3 -15.26 23.62 3.60
C THR A 3 -15.03 22.11 3.61
N GLY A 4 -16.10 21.31 3.67
CA GLY A 4 -16.05 19.85 3.81
C GLY A 4 -15.48 19.04 2.62
N SER A 5 -14.41 19.50 1.96
CA SER A 5 -13.78 18.83 0.81
C SER A 5 -12.46 18.09 1.12
N ASP A 6 -11.79 18.38 2.23
CA ASP A 6 -10.41 17.93 2.41
C ASP A 6 -10.27 16.48 2.90
N TRP A 7 -11.28 15.93 3.58
CA TRP A 7 -11.22 14.55 4.08
C TRP A 7 -11.15 13.52 2.94
N ARG A 8 -11.85 13.78 1.82
CA ARG A 8 -11.79 12.88 0.64
C ARG A 8 -10.39 12.87 0.04
N ALA A 9 -9.76 14.04 -0.05
CA ALA A 9 -8.40 14.16 -0.54
C ALA A 9 -7.40 13.50 0.41
N PHE A 10 -7.63 13.57 1.73
CA PHE A 10 -6.82 12.87 2.73
C PHE A 10 -6.91 11.34 2.58
N TRP A 11 -8.13 10.79 2.45
CA TRP A 11 -8.36 9.34 2.36
C TRP A 11 -8.23 8.76 0.95
N ALA A 12 -7.89 9.56 -0.07
CA ALA A 12 -7.87 9.11 -1.46
C ALA A 12 -6.96 7.89 -1.70
N ALA A 13 -5.83 7.80 -1.01
CA ALA A 13 -4.97 6.61 -1.09
C ALA A 13 -5.70 5.35 -0.59
N ASP A 14 -6.36 5.44 0.55
CA ASP A 14 -7.04 4.28 1.16
C ASP A 14 -8.30 3.88 0.38
N VAL A 15 -9.00 4.85 -0.23
CA VAL A 15 -10.13 4.58 -1.14
C VAL A 15 -9.69 3.70 -2.32
N GLU A 16 -8.57 4.04 -2.96
CA GLU A 16 -8.01 3.24 -4.05
C GLU A 16 -7.55 1.85 -3.55
N ARG A 17 -7.02 1.75 -2.33
CA ARG A 17 -6.65 0.47 -1.72
C ARG A 17 -7.87 -0.43 -1.50
N VAL A 18 -8.94 0.11 -0.90
CA VAL A 18 -10.20 -0.62 -0.70
C VAL A 18 -10.80 -1.03 -2.04
N ARG A 19 -10.68 -0.20 -3.08
CA ARG A 19 -11.08 -0.59 -4.44
C ARG A 19 -10.32 -1.84 -4.92
N GLY A 20 -9.03 -1.94 -4.61
CA GLY A 20 -8.24 -3.14 -4.89
C GLY A 20 -8.72 -4.37 -4.12
N ASP A 21 -9.08 -4.21 -2.84
CA ASP A 21 -9.63 -5.30 -2.04
C ASP A 21 -10.97 -5.81 -2.62
N ILE A 22 -11.81 -4.90 -3.11
CA ILE A 22 -13.08 -5.24 -3.80
C ILE A 22 -12.82 -6.03 -5.08
N PHE A 23 -11.76 -5.69 -5.82
CA PHE A 23 -11.37 -6.38 -7.04
C PHE A 23 -10.54 -7.65 -6.80
N ALA A 24 -10.45 -8.19 -5.58
CA ALA A 24 -9.56 -9.32 -5.28
C ALA A 24 -9.77 -10.56 -6.20
N ALA A 25 -10.95 -10.76 -6.77
CA ALA A 25 -11.24 -11.83 -7.73
C ALA A 25 -10.74 -11.53 -9.17
N ASP A 26 -10.48 -10.26 -9.50
CA ASP A 26 -9.92 -9.79 -10.77
C ASP A 26 -8.52 -9.21 -10.50
N GLN A 27 -7.51 -10.08 -10.59
CA GLN A 27 -6.13 -9.71 -10.25
C GLN A 27 -5.62 -8.47 -11.02
N PRO A 28 -5.81 -8.33 -12.35
CA PRO A 28 -5.47 -7.11 -13.06
C PRO A 28 -6.14 -5.84 -12.50
N ALA A 29 -7.44 -5.89 -12.21
CA ALA A 29 -8.15 -4.73 -11.65
C ALA A 29 -7.69 -4.40 -10.23
N ALA A 30 -7.43 -5.41 -9.41
CA ALA A 30 -6.86 -5.24 -8.07
C ALA A 30 -5.47 -4.60 -8.13
N GLU A 31 -4.59 -5.08 -9.01
CA GLU A 31 -3.25 -4.53 -9.17
C GLU A 31 -3.29 -3.06 -9.57
N ALA A 32 -4.12 -2.72 -10.56
CA ALA A 32 -4.28 -1.33 -11.01
C ALA A 32 -4.74 -0.40 -9.87
N ALA A 33 -5.69 -0.86 -9.05
CA ALA A 33 -6.17 -0.11 -7.90
C ALA A 33 -5.11 0.06 -6.80
N TYR A 34 -4.36 -0.98 -6.44
CA TYR A 34 -3.28 -0.83 -5.45
C TYR A 34 -2.15 0.06 -5.94
N ARG A 35 -1.81 0.02 -7.24
CA ARG A 35 -0.82 0.95 -7.82
C ARG A 35 -1.30 2.39 -7.78
N ALA A 36 -2.58 2.63 -8.05
CA ALA A 36 -3.18 3.96 -7.92
C ALA A 36 -3.13 4.44 -6.47
N SER A 37 -3.47 3.59 -5.51
CA SER A 37 -3.34 3.86 -4.07
C SER A 37 -1.93 4.29 -3.69
N LEU A 38 -0.91 3.51 -4.09
CA LEU A 38 0.48 3.82 -3.79
C LEU A 38 0.93 5.13 -4.45
N ALA A 39 0.50 5.40 -5.69
CA ALA A 39 0.79 6.66 -6.37
C ALA A 39 0.19 7.87 -5.65
N VAL A 40 -1.04 7.76 -5.14
CA VAL A 40 -1.68 8.82 -4.35
C VAL A 40 -0.97 8.99 -3.01
N ALA A 41 -0.66 7.90 -2.31
CA ALA A 41 0.03 7.93 -1.02
C ALA A 41 1.42 8.59 -1.12
N ARG A 42 2.17 8.30 -2.20
CA ARG A 42 3.44 8.98 -2.52
C ARG A 42 3.26 10.48 -2.67
N ARG A 43 2.26 10.92 -3.44
CA ARG A 43 1.95 12.35 -3.64
C ARG A 43 1.57 13.05 -2.34
N GLN A 44 0.82 12.36 -1.47
CA GLN A 44 0.44 12.85 -0.15
C GLN A 44 1.58 12.83 0.88
N LYS A 45 2.71 12.17 0.57
CA LYS A 45 3.78 11.85 1.53
C LYS A 45 3.24 11.11 2.77
N ALA A 46 2.27 10.24 2.56
CA ALA A 46 1.55 9.52 3.61
C ALA A 46 2.14 8.11 3.82
N GLY A 47 3.23 8.02 4.60
CA GLY A 47 3.98 6.76 4.77
C GLY A 47 3.17 5.58 5.30
N LEU A 48 2.21 5.81 6.21
CA LEU A 48 1.31 4.74 6.69
C LEU A 48 0.41 4.20 5.57
N PHE A 49 -0.12 5.09 4.71
CA PHE A 49 -0.91 4.67 3.55
C PHE A 49 -0.05 3.96 2.50
N MET A 50 1.19 4.40 2.30
CA MET A 50 2.14 3.67 1.45
C MET A 50 2.37 2.25 1.95
N CYS A 51 2.57 2.06 3.26
CA CYS A 51 2.74 0.72 3.85
C CYS A 51 1.48 -0.14 3.66
N THR A 52 0.28 0.40 3.87
CA THR A 52 -0.97 -0.37 3.63
C THR A 52 -1.09 -0.81 2.17
N ALA A 53 -0.88 0.11 1.21
CA ALA A 53 -1.03 -0.16 -0.21
C ALA A 53 0.03 -1.15 -0.71
N ALA A 54 1.29 -0.96 -0.31
CA ALA A 54 2.39 -1.84 -0.67
C ALA A 54 2.24 -3.24 -0.06
N THR A 55 1.63 -3.38 1.12
CA THR A 55 1.32 -4.70 1.71
C THR A 55 0.29 -5.45 0.87
N SER A 56 -0.83 -4.82 0.51
CA SER A 56 -1.84 -5.45 -0.36
C SER A 56 -1.27 -5.78 -1.75
N LEU A 57 -0.53 -4.86 -2.36
CA LEU A 57 0.10 -5.09 -3.66
C LEU A 57 1.19 -6.17 -3.58
N GLY A 58 2.02 -6.16 -2.54
CA GLY A 58 3.06 -7.15 -2.31
C GLY A 58 2.49 -8.56 -2.18
N ARG A 59 1.35 -8.72 -1.49
CA ARG A 59 0.64 -10.01 -1.41
C ARG A 59 0.17 -10.48 -2.79
N LEU A 60 -0.45 -9.59 -3.57
CA LEU A 60 -0.92 -9.91 -4.92
C LEU A 60 0.25 -10.33 -5.82
N LEU A 61 1.33 -9.54 -5.85
CA LEU A 61 2.52 -9.80 -6.63
C LEU A 61 3.23 -11.09 -6.19
N GLY A 62 3.28 -11.37 -4.89
CA GLY A 62 3.80 -12.61 -4.35
C GLY A 62 3.03 -13.83 -4.86
N SER A 63 1.70 -13.76 -4.87
CA SER A 63 0.83 -14.83 -5.41
C SER A 63 0.99 -15.05 -6.91
N SER A 64 1.40 -14.01 -7.65
CA SER A 64 1.65 -14.07 -9.10
C SER A 64 3.14 -14.32 -9.45
N GLY A 65 3.97 -14.73 -8.49
CA GLY A 65 5.39 -15.01 -8.71
C GLY A 65 6.31 -13.78 -8.85
N ARG A 66 5.78 -12.56 -8.73
CA ARG A 66 6.51 -11.28 -8.84
C ARG A 66 7.05 -10.81 -7.48
N ARG A 67 7.65 -11.73 -6.72
CA ARG A 67 8.11 -11.50 -5.33
C ARG A 67 9.11 -10.35 -5.21
N HIS A 68 10.06 -10.27 -6.15
CA HIS A 68 11.08 -9.22 -6.18
C HIS A 68 10.47 -7.81 -6.22
N GLU A 69 9.51 -7.62 -7.12
CA GLU A 69 8.83 -6.34 -7.28
C GLU A 69 8.02 -5.97 -6.03
N GLY A 70 7.30 -6.93 -5.44
CA GLY A 70 6.59 -6.71 -4.18
C GLY A 70 7.53 -6.28 -3.05
N ARG A 71 8.70 -6.90 -2.94
CA ARG A 71 9.73 -6.55 -1.96
C ARG A 71 10.29 -5.15 -2.15
N GLU A 72 10.55 -4.73 -3.39
CA GLU A 72 11.03 -3.37 -3.69
C GLU A 72 10.03 -2.30 -3.29
N LEU A 73 8.74 -2.52 -3.58
CA LEU A 73 7.66 -1.59 -3.22
C LEU A 73 7.50 -1.47 -1.69
N LEU A 74 7.64 -2.57 -0.97
CA LEU A 74 7.61 -2.58 0.50
C LEU A 74 8.82 -1.87 1.10
N ALA A 75 10.03 -2.12 0.57
CA ALA A 75 11.25 -1.45 1.01
C ALA A 75 11.16 0.07 0.81
N GLU A 76 10.68 0.52 -0.35
CA GLU A 76 10.45 1.94 -0.63
C GLU A 76 9.46 2.56 0.35
N SER A 77 8.36 1.86 0.65
CA SER A 77 7.30 2.35 1.54
C SER A 77 7.76 2.45 2.99
N LEU A 78 8.49 1.44 3.48
CA LEU A 78 9.07 1.43 4.82
C LEU A 78 10.14 2.52 4.99
N ALA A 79 10.90 2.85 3.94
CA ALA A 79 11.92 3.90 3.99
C ALA A 79 11.35 5.33 4.17
N GLN A 80 10.05 5.54 3.91
CA GLN A 80 9.39 6.83 4.14
C GLN A 80 9.11 7.12 5.61
N LEU A 81 9.21 6.11 6.48
CA LEU A 81 8.93 6.24 7.91
C LEU A 81 10.24 6.23 8.71
N ARG A 82 10.33 7.13 9.69
CA ARG A 82 11.34 7.04 10.75
C ARG A 82 10.67 6.38 11.96
N GLY A 83 10.92 5.09 12.17
CA GLY A 83 10.23 4.29 13.19
C GLY A 83 8.86 3.79 12.71
N GLY A 84 7.90 3.66 13.62
CA GLY A 84 6.53 3.24 13.30
C GLY A 84 6.19 1.80 13.66
N ASP A 85 7.09 1.07 14.33
CA ASP A 85 6.84 -0.30 14.77
C ASP A 85 5.69 -0.39 15.80
N GLU A 86 5.27 0.72 16.42
CA GLU A 86 4.04 0.82 17.20
C GLU A 86 2.79 0.61 16.33
N PHE A 87 2.84 0.99 15.06
CA PHE A 87 1.72 0.87 14.14
C PHE A 87 1.67 -0.54 13.52
N PRO A 88 0.54 -1.26 13.66
CA PRO A 88 0.40 -2.61 13.10
C PRO A 88 0.69 -2.69 11.60
N VAL A 89 0.33 -1.66 10.82
CA VAL A 89 0.59 -1.61 9.38
C VAL A 89 2.08 -1.68 9.03
N VAL A 90 2.94 -1.05 9.83
CA VAL A 90 4.39 -1.05 9.57
C VAL A 90 4.96 -2.44 9.85
N ARG A 91 4.55 -3.07 10.96
CA ARG A 91 4.93 -4.45 11.27
C ARG A 91 4.46 -5.44 10.21
N GLN A 92 3.22 -5.28 9.72
CA GLN A 92 2.68 -6.10 8.63
C GLN A 92 3.44 -5.91 7.32
N ALA A 93 3.82 -4.68 6.98
CA ALA A 93 4.63 -4.40 5.79
C ALA A 93 6.03 -5.04 5.89
N ARG A 94 6.68 -4.98 7.06
CA ARG A 94 7.95 -5.68 7.31
C ARG A 94 7.79 -7.19 7.17
N GLN A 95 6.78 -7.76 7.83
CA GLN A 95 6.50 -9.19 7.74
C GLN A 95 6.26 -9.64 6.30
N MET A 96 5.43 -8.91 5.54
CA MET A 96 5.20 -9.20 4.13
C MET A 96 6.49 -9.12 3.30
N MET A 97 7.38 -8.17 3.61
CA MET A 97 8.65 -8.02 2.91
C MET A 97 9.57 -9.22 3.17
N ASP A 98 9.62 -9.70 4.41
CA ASP A 98 10.36 -10.90 4.81
C ASP A 98 9.75 -12.16 4.17
N GLU A 99 8.42 -12.27 4.15
CA GLU A 99 7.69 -13.35 3.49
C GLU A 99 7.98 -13.42 2.00
N LEU A 100 8.25 -12.29 1.32
CA LEU A 100 8.63 -12.25 -0.10
C LEU A 100 10.12 -12.50 -0.35
N ALA A 101 10.95 -12.51 0.69
CA ALA A 101 12.39 -12.78 0.61
C ALA A 101 12.73 -14.28 0.64
N GLY A 102 11.87 -15.10 1.26
CA GLY A 102 11.91 -16.57 1.16
C GLY A 102 11.42 -17.09 -0.19
#